data_AF-A0A1N7Q6E3-F1
#
_entry.id   AF-A0A1N7Q6E3-F1
#
_cell.length_a   1.000
_cell.length_b   1.000
_cell.length_c   1.000
_cell.angle_alpha   90.00
_cell.angle_beta   90.00
_cell.angle_gamma   90.00
#
_symmetry.space_group_name_H-M   'P 1'
#
loop_
_entity.id
_entity.type
_entity.pdbx_description
1 polymer ?
#
loop_
_entity_poly.entity_id
_entity_poly.type
_entity_poly.pdbx_seq_one_letter_code
_entity_poly.pdbx_strand_id
1 'polypeptide(L)'
;MRKYFFSVLFGVLFSVPAFGCLNGETLHLEDGTILYEDYEGYVPYGHSFTNTEELNKILLSLEKGYRETGKLNYLSDKGLILIIQGKYKEAIELYKKIEKAEPNRYSTASNIGTAYELIGNNAEALRWIEKAVKINPNSHYGSEWIHINILKAKMKGGKLINSRFLIGMDFGNEKFPESERDDEKLFVLRKQLYYQLNERVSFVKPEDKIVAQLLFDLGNISYLMREKEEATETYKMAKEYGFNKPVLEERLALYTPPVIDHVQKKAIKEIKFQTKAIRRTELISFCIAIAYLLFSGVIVFVFRKKIF
;
A
#
# COMPACT_ATOMS: atom_id res chain seq x y z
N MET A 1 35.80 36.20 -14.45
CA MET A 1 34.71 35.32 -14.93
C MET A 1 34.55 34.00 -14.16
N ARG A 2 35.48 33.59 -13.29
CA ARG A 2 35.43 32.28 -12.59
C ARG A 2 34.76 32.29 -11.20
N LYS A 3 34.35 33.46 -10.70
CA LYS A 3 33.73 33.64 -9.36
C LYS A 3 32.20 33.66 -9.36
N TYR A 4 31.55 33.81 -10.51
CA TYR A 4 30.09 33.78 -10.64
C TYR A 4 29.54 32.38 -11.03
N PHE A 5 30.42 31.48 -11.49
CA PHE A 5 30.02 30.13 -11.90
C PHE A 5 29.60 29.26 -10.70
N PHE A 6 30.23 29.43 -9.54
CA PHE A 6 29.87 28.69 -8.32
C PHE A 6 28.60 29.22 -7.64
N SER A 7 28.27 30.50 -7.80
CA SER A 7 27.08 31.11 -7.18
C SER A 7 25.79 30.72 -7.91
N VAL A 8 25.85 30.54 -9.23
CA VAL A 8 24.71 30.05 -10.03
C VAL A 8 24.49 28.55 -9.78
N LEU A 9 25.56 27.77 -9.57
CA LEU A 9 25.45 26.34 -9.27
C LEU A 9 24.75 26.06 -7.92
N PHE A 10 24.92 26.96 -6.92
CA PHE A 10 24.31 26.80 -5.60
C PHE A 10 22.83 27.23 -5.53
N GLY A 11 22.40 28.15 -6.40
CA GLY A 11 21.00 28.60 -6.48
C GLY A 11 20.06 27.62 -7.22
N VAL A 12 20.61 26.79 -8.10
CA VAL A 12 19.85 25.75 -8.82
C VAL A 12 19.67 24.48 -7.98
N LEU A 13 20.57 24.20 -7.03
CA LEU A 13 20.49 23.00 -6.18
C LEU A 13 19.41 23.05 -5.09
N PHE A 14 18.91 24.25 -4.72
CA PHE A 14 17.87 24.42 -3.68
C PHE A 14 16.50 24.82 -4.23
N SER A 15 16.36 24.95 -5.56
CA SER A 15 15.08 25.29 -6.22
C SER A 15 14.44 24.10 -6.93
N VAL A 16 15.01 22.90 -6.81
CA VAL A 16 14.27 21.68 -7.16
C VAL A 16 13.29 21.43 -6.01
N PRO A 17 11.97 21.57 -6.20
CA PRO A 17 11.04 20.99 -5.26
C PRO A 17 11.41 19.52 -5.16
N ALA A 18 11.91 19.11 -3.99
CA ALA A 18 11.89 17.71 -3.62
C ALA A 18 10.41 17.36 -3.53
N PHE A 19 9.83 16.97 -4.66
CA PHE A 19 8.72 16.04 -4.65
C PHE A 19 9.26 14.83 -3.91
N GLY A 20 9.09 14.82 -2.58
CA GLY A 20 9.02 13.54 -1.89
C GLY A 20 7.93 12.82 -2.65
N CYS A 21 8.32 11.81 -3.43
CA CYS A 21 7.38 11.03 -4.19
C CYS A 21 6.40 10.47 -3.16
N LEU A 22 5.20 11.05 -3.07
CA LEU A 22 4.07 10.45 -2.37
C LEU A 22 3.75 9.21 -3.18
N ASN A 23 4.35 8.08 -2.81
CA ASN A 23 4.30 6.81 -3.53
C ASN A 23 3.18 5.91 -2.98
N GLY A 24 2.14 6.50 -2.38
CA GLY A 24 0.92 5.81 -1.99
C GLY A 24 0.06 5.48 -3.21
N GLU A 25 -0.84 4.49 -3.07
CA GLU A 25 -1.85 4.24 -4.09
C GLU A 25 -3.00 5.24 -3.91
N THR A 26 -3.23 6.07 -4.93
CA THR A 26 -4.34 7.02 -4.97
C THR A 26 -5.30 6.60 -6.07
N LEU A 27 -6.57 6.40 -5.73
CA LEU A 27 -7.60 6.16 -6.72
C LEU A 27 -8.40 7.43 -7.01
N HIS A 28 -8.28 7.91 -8.24
CA HIS A 28 -9.12 8.97 -8.78
C HIS A 28 -10.29 8.38 -9.56
N LEU A 29 -11.49 8.91 -9.30
CA LEU A 29 -12.69 8.62 -10.08
C LEU A 29 -12.72 9.48 -11.36
N GLU A 30 -13.57 9.13 -12.31
CA GLU A 30 -13.75 9.85 -13.57
C GLU A 30 -14.28 11.29 -13.37
N ASP A 31 -14.93 11.60 -12.24
CA ASP A 31 -15.30 12.98 -11.88
C ASP A 31 -14.14 13.78 -11.24
N GLY A 32 -12.96 13.17 -11.10
CA GLY A 32 -11.77 13.75 -10.48
C GLY A 32 -11.70 13.60 -8.96
N THR A 33 -12.75 13.06 -8.32
CA THR A 33 -12.77 12.81 -6.87
C THR A 33 -11.70 11.79 -6.49
N ILE A 34 -10.95 12.06 -5.41
CA ILE A 34 -10.07 11.08 -4.79
C ILE A 34 -10.93 10.17 -3.90
N LEU A 35 -11.01 8.88 -4.22
CA LEU A 35 -11.80 7.93 -3.44
C LEU A 35 -11.06 7.50 -2.17
N TYR A 36 -9.76 7.24 -2.29
CA TYR A 36 -8.85 6.95 -1.19
C TYR A 36 -7.42 7.31 -1.58
N GLU A 37 -6.60 7.53 -0.55
CA GLU A 37 -5.16 7.67 -0.63
C GLU A 37 -4.57 6.79 0.47
N ASP A 38 -3.80 5.79 0.05
CA ASP A 38 -3.20 4.83 0.98
C ASP A 38 -1.78 5.25 1.39
N TYR A 39 -1.38 4.79 2.58
CA TYR A 39 -0.05 5.03 3.11
C TYR A 39 1.03 4.27 2.34
N GLU A 40 2.26 4.80 2.38
CA GLU A 40 3.42 4.13 1.80
C GLU A 40 3.82 2.87 2.59
N GLY A 41 4.29 1.86 1.86
CA GLY A 41 4.84 0.62 2.43
C GLY A 41 4.10 -0.64 1.96
N TYR A 42 4.47 -1.79 2.54
CA TYR A 42 3.86 -3.09 2.24
C TYR A 42 3.08 -3.68 3.41
N VAL A 43 2.51 -2.84 4.28
CA VAL A 43 1.58 -3.29 5.34
C VAL A 43 0.14 -3.04 4.88
N PRO A 44 -0.67 -4.09 4.65
CA PRO A 44 -1.98 -3.96 4.01
C PRO A 44 -3.04 -3.56 5.04
N TYR A 45 -3.14 -2.27 5.36
CA TYR A 45 -4.15 -1.74 6.28
C TYR A 45 -5.56 -1.65 5.66
N GLY A 46 -5.63 -1.78 4.33
CA GLY A 46 -6.83 -1.57 3.56
C GLY A 46 -7.09 -0.10 3.28
N HIS A 47 -8.00 0.14 2.35
CA HIS A 47 -8.37 1.47 1.91
C HIS A 47 -9.22 2.18 2.96
N SER A 48 -8.90 3.43 3.22
CA SER A 48 -9.70 4.31 4.06
C SER A 48 -10.77 5.02 3.22
N PHE A 49 -11.95 4.43 3.12
CA PHE A 49 -13.09 5.05 2.42
C PHE A 49 -13.76 6.14 3.26
N THR A 50 -14.30 7.15 2.58
CA THR A 50 -15.14 8.18 3.21
C THR A 50 -16.48 7.61 3.71
N ASN A 51 -17.20 8.39 4.51
CA ASN A 51 -18.47 7.97 5.11
C ASN A 51 -19.60 7.83 4.05
N THR A 52 -20.69 7.17 4.44
CA THR A 52 -21.83 6.89 3.55
C THR A 52 -22.48 8.14 2.95
N GLU A 53 -22.49 9.27 3.66
CA GLU A 53 -23.05 10.53 3.15
C GLU A 53 -22.22 11.05 1.97
N GLU A 54 -20.91 11.09 2.13
CA GLU A 54 -19.98 11.50 1.06
C GLU A 54 -19.99 10.51 -0.11
N LEU A 55 -20.04 9.20 0.14
CA LEU A 55 -20.22 8.20 -0.92
C LEU A 55 -21.50 8.43 -1.73
N ASN A 56 -22.60 8.84 -1.09
CA ASN A 56 -23.84 9.18 -1.79
C ASN A 56 -23.72 10.47 -2.61
N LYS A 57 -22.96 11.47 -2.15
CA LYS A 57 -22.65 12.68 -2.95
C LYS A 57 -21.83 12.33 -4.19
N ILE A 58 -20.83 11.46 -4.04
CA ILE A 58 -20.04 10.92 -5.15
C ILE A 58 -20.96 10.22 -6.16
N LEU A 59 -21.87 9.36 -5.72
CA LEU A 59 -22.83 8.69 -6.61
C LEU A 59 -23.65 9.68 -7.46
N LEU A 60 -24.15 10.78 -6.86
CA LEU A 60 -24.88 11.82 -7.58
C LEU A 60 -24.01 12.53 -8.63
N SER A 61 -22.75 12.80 -8.29
CA SER A 61 -21.76 13.39 -9.20
C SER A 61 -21.49 12.47 -10.40
N LEU A 62 -21.21 11.19 -10.15
CA LEU A 62 -20.97 10.19 -11.19
C LEU A 62 -22.19 9.99 -12.10
N GLU A 63 -23.40 9.97 -11.54
CA GLU A 63 -24.63 9.89 -12.34
C GLU A 63 -24.83 11.11 -13.24
N LYS A 64 -24.54 12.32 -12.73
CA LYS A 64 -24.57 13.54 -13.53
C LYS A 64 -23.54 13.47 -14.66
N GLY A 65 -22.30 13.11 -14.35
CA GLY A 65 -21.22 12.97 -15.34
C GLY A 65 -21.56 11.96 -16.44
N TYR A 66 -22.16 10.81 -16.09
CA TYR A 66 -22.64 9.86 -17.08
C TYR A 66 -23.75 10.44 -17.97
N ARG A 67 -24.75 11.13 -17.40
CA ARG A 67 -25.84 11.74 -18.19
C ARG A 67 -25.32 12.78 -19.18
N GLU A 68 -24.29 13.53 -18.81
CA GLU A 68 -23.71 14.59 -19.65
C GLU A 68 -22.78 14.05 -20.74
N THR A 69 -22.07 12.96 -20.48
CA THR A 69 -20.98 12.49 -21.35
C THR A 69 -21.22 11.14 -22.02
N GLY A 70 -22.09 10.30 -21.46
CA GLY A 70 -22.28 8.91 -21.87
C GLY A 70 -21.07 7.99 -21.59
N LYS A 71 -20.02 8.47 -20.92
CA LYS A 71 -18.80 7.67 -20.67
C LYS A 71 -19.06 6.55 -19.66
N LEU A 72 -18.78 5.31 -20.05
CA LEU A 72 -18.98 4.12 -19.20
C LEU A 72 -18.06 4.08 -17.96
N ASN A 73 -17.01 4.88 -17.91
CA ASN A 73 -16.15 4.98 -16.72
C ASN A 73 -16.91 5.52 -15.51
N TYR A 74 -17.80 6.51 -15.68
CA TYR A 74 -18.68 6.97 -14.59
C TYR A 74 -19.56 5.84 -14.03
N LEU A 75 -20.08 4.96 -14.90
CA LEU A 75 -20.84 3.78 -14.44
C LEU A 75 -19.94 2.75 -13.77
N SER A 76 -18.70 2.60 -14.24
CA SER A 76 -17.72 1.69 -13.65
C SER A 76 -17.35 2.12 -12.24
N ASP A 77 -17.13 3.43 -12.03
CA ASP A 77 -16.86 4.02 -10.72
C ASP A 77 -18.08 3.93 -9.81
N LYS A 78 -19.28 4.19 -10.34
CA LYS A 78 -20.54 3.97 -9.60
C LYS A 78 -20.63 2.52 -9.11
N GLY A 79 -20.28 1.55 -9.95
CA GLY A 79 -20.22 0.15 -9.58
C GLY A 79 -19.25 -0.14 -8.43
N LEU A 80 -18.10 0.54 -8.38
CA LEU A 80 -17.13 0.42 -7.30
C LEU A 80 -17.69 0.98 -5.99
N ILE A 81 -18.34 2.15 -6.04
CA ILE A 81 -19.01 2.72 -4.86
C ILE A 81 -20.12 1.80 -4.34
N LEU A 82 -20.87 1.14 -5.23
CA LEU A 82 -21.88 0.15 -4.84
C LEU A 82 -21.24 -1.06 -4.12
N ILE A 83 -20.07 -1.52 -4.58
CA ILE A 83 -19.31 -2.58 -3.87
C ILE A 83 -18.90 -2.10 -2.47
N ILE A 84 -18.36 -0.88 -2.36
CA ILE A 84 -17.96 -0.29 -1.07
C ILE A 84 -19.14 -0.18 -0.11
N GLN A 85 -20.33 0.15 -0.62
CA GLN A 85 -21.57 0.21 0.16
C GLN A 85 -22.20 -1.17 0.46
N GLY A 86 -21.57 -2.28 0.04
CA GLY A 86 -22.10 -3.63 0.23
C GLY A 86 -23.26 -4.01 -0.71
N LYS A 87 -23.56 -3.17 -1.70
CA LYS A 87 -24.65 -3.36 -2.68
C LYS A 87 -24.22 -4.24 -3.85
N TYR A 88 -23.69 -5.42 -3.54
CA TYR A 88 -23.03 -6.30 -4.53
C TYR A 88 -23.93 -6.71 -5.69
N LYS A 89 -25.21 -7.01 -5.43
CA LYS A 89 -26.17 -7.39 -6.49
C LYS A 89 -26.40 -6.25 -7.48
N GLU A 90 -26.53 -5.02 -6.99
CA GLU A 90 -26.70 -3.84 -7.84
C GLU A 90 -25.45 -3.55 -8.66
N ALA A 91 -24.26 -3.70 -8.04
CA ALA A 91 -22.99 -3.57 -8.74
C ALA A 91 -22.85 -4.60 -9.87
N ILE A 92 -23.18 -5.87 -9.61
CA ILE A 92 -23.14 -6.95 -10.62
C ILE A 92 -24.05 -6.63 -11.81
N GLU A 93 -25.30 -6.22 -11.55
CA GLU A 93 -26.23 -5.90 -12.63
C GLU A 93 -25.81 -4.66 -13.43
N LEU A 94 -25.21 -3.66 -12.76
CA LEU A 94 -24.62 -2.51 -13.45
C LEU A 94 -23.43 -2.91 -14.33
N TYR A 95 -22.48 -3.69 -13.79
CA TYR A 95 -21.32 -4.13 -14.56
C TYR A 95 -21.68 -5.07 -15.71
N LYS A 96 -22.71 -5.92 -15.58
CA LYS A 96 -23.23 -6.70 -16.71
C LYS A 96 -23.79 -5.83 -17.83
N LYS A 97 -24.42 -4.69 -17.50
CA LYS A 97 -24.85 -3.71 -18.51
C LYS A 97 -23.64 -3.05 -19.19
N ILE A 98 -22.61 -2.70 -18.43
CA ILE A 98 -21.34 -2.17 -18.97
C ILE A 98 -20.71 -3.20 -19.92
N GLU A 99 -20.59 -4.46 -19.50
CA GLU A 99 -20.03 -5.55 -20.33
C GLU A 99 -20.85 -5.79 -21.62
N LYS A 100 -22.17 -5.61 -21.58
CA LYS A 100 -23.02 -5.71 -22.78
C LYS A 100 -22.79 -4.54 -23.75
N ALA A 101 -22.57 -3.34 -23.22
CA ALA A 101 -22.35 -2.14 -24.01
C ALA A 101 -20.92 -2.07 -24.57
N GLU A 102 -19.93 -2.42 -23.77
CA GLU A 102 -18.51 -2.45 -24.09
C GLU A 102 -17.88 -3.74 -23.54
N PRO A 103 -17.87 -4.82 -24.34
CA PRO A 103 -17.36 -6.11 -23.89
C PRO A 103 -15.84 -6.12 -23.77
N ASN A 104 -15.32 -7.10 -23.02
CA ASN A 104 -13.88 -7.38 -22.89
C ASN A 104 -13.06 -6.29 -22.20
N ARG A 105 -13.65 -5.57 -21.24
CA ARG A 105 -12.91 -4.73 -20.31
C ARG A 105 -12.43 -5.57 -19.13
N TYR A 106 -11.11 -5.65 -18.92
CA TYR A 106 -10.59 -6.44 -17.79
C TYR A 106 -11.13 -5.92 -16.44
N SER A 107 -11.25 -4.61 -16.26
CA SER A 107 -11.73 -3.98 -15.03
C SER A 107 -13.21 -4.27 -14.75
N THR A 108 -14.04 -4.32 -15.79
CA THR A 108 -15.44 -4.74 -15.67
C THR A 108 -15.52 -6.21 -15.27
N ALA A 109 -14.76 -7.08 -15.92
CA ALA A 109 -14.71 -8.49 -15.57
C ALA A 109 -14.21 -8.73 -14.13
N SER A 110 -13.15 -8.02 -13.72
CA SER A 110 -12.61 -8.15 -12.36
C SER A 110 -13.59 -7.67 -11.31
N ASN A 111 -14.27 -6.53 -11.53
CA ASN A 111 -15.21 -5.99 -10.55
C ASN A 111 -16.47 -6.85 -10.42
N ILE A 112 -16.93 -7.50 -11.51
CA ILE A 112 -17.96 -8.54 -11.42
C ILE A 112 -17.47 -9.71 -10.58
N GLY A 113 -16.24 -10.18 -10.82
CA GLY A 113 -15.62 -11.27 -10.07
C GLY A 113 -15.53 -10.97 -8.57
N THR A 114 -15.02 -9.80 -8.20
CA THR A 114 -14.93 -9.31 -6.82
C THR A 114 -16.32 -9.19 -6.17
N ALA A 115 -17.31 -8.62 -6.86
CA ALA A 115 -18.67 -8.54 -6.32
C ALA A 115 -19.30 -9.93 -6.10
N TYR A 116 -19.04 -10.90 -6.98
CA TYR A 116 -19.45 -12.29 -6.78
C TYR A 116 -18.71 -12.97 -5.63
N GLU A 117 -17.43 -12.66 -5.42
CA GLU A 117 -16.68 -13.17 -4.28
C GLU A 117 -17.29 -12.66 -2.97
N LEU A 118 -17.55 -11.35 -2.89
CA LEU A 118 -18.08 -10.69 -1.69
C LEU A 118 -19.50 -11.14 -1.32
N ILE A 119 -20.31 -11.57 -2.31
CA ILE A 119 -21.62 -12.20 -2.04
C ILE A 119 -21.51 -13.71 -1.76
N GLY A 120 -20.30 -14.28 -1.77
CA GLY A 120 -20.02 -15.68 -1.47
C GLY A 120 -20.17 -16.66 -2.65
N ASN A 121 -20.44 -16.17 -3.86
CA ASN A 121 -20.51 -16.99 -5.07
C ASN A 121 -19.13 -17.16 -5.71
N ASN A 122 -18.29 -17.97 -5.07
CA ASN A 122 -16.89 -18.17 -5.49
C ASN A 122 -16.74 -18.81 -6.88
N ALA A 123 -17.73 -19.58 -7.34
CA ALA A 123 -17.68 -20.21 -8.66
C ALA A 123 -17.81 -19.17 -9.79
N GLU A 124 -18.77 -18.26 -9.68
CA GLU A 124 -18.90 -17.16 -10.63
C GLU A 124 -17.76 -16.15 -10.49
N ALA A 125 -17.33 -15.87 -9.26
CA ALA A 125 -16.16 -15.04 -9.02
C ALA A 125 -14.95 -15.57 -9.81
N LEU A 126 -14.65 -16.86 -9.68
CA LEU A 126 -13.52 -17.49 -10.36
C LEU A 126 -13.63 -17.36 -11.88
N ARG A 127 -14.81 -17.63 -12.45
CA ARG A 127 -15.04 -17.50 -13.91
C ARG A 127 -14.77 -16.09 -14.42
N TRP A 128 -15.21 -15.07 -13.68
CA TRP A 128 -15.04 -13.67 -14.07
C TRP A 128 -13.63 -13.15 -13.87
N ILE A 129 -12.96 -13.56 -12.79
CA ILE A 129 -11.54 -13.25 -12.58
C ILE A 129 -10.67 -13.92 -13.64
N GLU A 130 -10.90 -15.20 -13.98
CA GLU A 130 -10.18 -15.89 -15.06
C GLU A 130 -10.39 -15.19 -16.42
N LYS A 131 -11.60 -14.68 -16.67
CA LYS A 131 -11.86 -13.83 -17.85
C LYS A 131 -11.04 -12.54 -17.80
N ALA A 132 -10.99 -11.84 -16.68
CA ALA A 132 -10.22 -10.61 -16.51
C ALA A 132 -8.72 -10.83 -16.80
N VAL A 133 -8.14 -11.90 -16.23
CA VAL A 133 -6.73 -12.29 -16.45
C VAL A 133 -6.47 -12.63 -17.92
N LYS A 134 -7.41 -13.31 -18.60
CA LYS A 134 -7.27 -13.61 -20.03
C LYS A 134 -7.25 -12.35 -20.89
N ILE A 135 -7.99 -11.30 -20.50
CA ILE A 135 -8.01 -10.02 -21.20
C ILE A 135 -6.72 -9.24 -20.94
N ASN A 136 -6.31 -9.15 -19.67
CA ASN A 136 -5.08 -8.46 -19.27
C ASN A 136 -4.35 -9.23 -18.15
N PRO A 137 -3.31 -10.01 -18.47
CA PRO A 137 -2.56 -10.77 -17.47
C PRO A 137 -1.78 -9.90 -16.47
N ASN A 138 -1.53 -8.63 -16.81
CA ASN A 138 -0.77 -7.69 -16.00
C ASN A 138 -1.68 -6.74 -15.18
N SER A 139 -3.01 -6.92 -15.22
CA SER A 139 -3.91 -6.12 -14.39
C SER A 139 -3.57 -6.30 -12.91
N HIS A 140 -3.82 -5.27 -12.09
CA HIS A 140 -3.60 -5.34 -10.64
C HIS A 140 -2.17 -5.75 -10.30
N TYR A 141 -1.19 -5.21 -11.02
CA TYR A 141 0.24 -5.55 -10.88
C TYR A 141 0.56 -7.04 -11.10
N GLY A 142 -0.27 -7.74 -11.89
CA GLY A 142 -0.11 -9.16 -12.17
C GLY A 142 -0.42 -10.07 -10.99
N SER A 143 -1.23 -9.60 -10.03
CA SER A 143 -1.51 -10.32 -8.78
C SER A 143 -2.74 -11.24 -8.81
N GLU A 144 -3.54 -11.20 -9.87
CA GLU A 144 -4.82 -11.94 -9.95
C GLU A 144 -4.70 -13.47 -9.89
N TRP A 145 -3.52 -14.03 -10.16
CA TRP A 145 -3.31 -15.47 -9.96
C TRP A 145 -3.43 -15.87 -8.47
N ILE A 146 -3.09 -14.95 -7.54
CA ILE A 146 -3.30 -15.14 -6.10
C ILE A 146 -4.82 -15.14 -5.82
N HIS A 147 -5.58 -14.20 -6.40
CA HIS A 147 -7.03 -14.14 -6.29
C HIS A 147 -7.69 -15.44 -6.77
N ILE A 148 -7.26 -15.97 -7.91
CA ILE A 148 -7.71 -17.27 -8.43
C ILE A 148 -7.45 -18.39 -7.42
N ASN A 149 -6.27 -18.43 -6.79
CA ASN A 149 -5.94 -19.43 -5.78
C ASN A 149 -6.78 -19.28 -4.51
N ILE A 150 -7.05 -18.04 -4.07
CA ILE A 150 -7.97 -17.75 -2.96
C ILE A 150 -9.35 -18.34 -3.25
N LEU A 151 -9.92 -18.06 -4.43
CA LEU A 151 -11.24 -18.56 -4.82
C LEU A 151 -11.26 -20.10 -4.89
N LYS A 152 -10.22 -20.72 -5.44
CA LYS A 152 -10.07 -22.18 -5.45
C LYS A 152 -9.98 -22.76 -4.03
N ALA A 153 -9.25 -22.11 -3.12
CA ALA A 153 -9.15 -22.53 -1.72
C ALA A 153 -10.50 -22.43 -1.00
N LYS A 154 -11.26 -21.35 -1.21
CA LYS A 154 -12.63 -21.17 -0.69
C LYS A 154 -13.56 -22.29 -1.17
N MET A 155 -13.54 -22.60 -2.47
CA MET A 155 -14.36 -23.67 -3.05
C MET A 155 -13.99 -25.08 -2.55
N LYS A 156 -12.75 -25.28 -2.06
CA LYS A 156 -12.29 -26.56 -1.51
C LYS A 156 -12.47 -26.69 0.00
N GLY A 157 -13.25 -25.79 0.62
CA GLY A 157 -13.61 -25.86 2.04
C GLY A 157 -12.41 -25.70 2.97
N GLY A 158 -11.42 -24.90 2.56
CA GLY A 158 -10.26 -24.57 3.41
C GLY A 158 -9.16 -25.63 3.48
N LYS A 159 -9.30 -26.79 2.81
CA LYS A 159 -8.27 -27.85 2.78
C LYS A 159 -6.95 -27.42 2.13
N LEU A 160 -6.98 -26.35 1.34
CA LEU A 160 -5.84 -25.85 0.56
C LEU A 160 -5.29 -24.51 1.10
N ILE A 161 -5.60 -24.15 2.35
CA ILE A 161 -5.09 -22.92 2.96
C ILE A 161 -3.66 -23.17 3.47
N ASN A 162 -2.69 -22.95 2.59
CA ASN A 162 -1.27 -22.93 2.91
C ASN A 162 -0.51 -22.06 1.89
N SER A 163 0.69 -21.62 2.27
CA SER A 163 1.54 -20.75 1.45
C SER A 163 1.79 -21.33 0.06
N ARG A 164 2.06 -22.64 -0.04
CA ARG A 164 2.43 -23.28 -1.32
C ARG A 164 1.29 -23.22 -2.31
N PHE A 165 0.07 -23.47 -1.87
CA PHE A 165 -1.10 -23.41 -2.74
C PHE A 165 -1.48 -21.96 -3.08
N LEU A 166 -1.47 -21.07 -2.10
CA LEU A 166 -1.95 -19.70 -2.28
C LEU A 166 -1.00 -18.86 -3.12
N ILE A 167 0.31 -18.95 -2.84
CA ILE A 167 1.33 -18.07 -3.42
C ILE A 167 2.51 -18.83 -4.08
N GLY A 168 2.43 -20.15 -4.21
CA GLY A 168 3.49 -20.93 -4.88
C GLY A 168 4.83 -20.89 -4.14
N MET A 169 4.80 -20.68 -2.81
CA MET A 169 5.99 -20.59 -1.95
C MET A 169 5.76 -21.27 -0.62
N ASP A 170 6.85 -21.67 0.02
CA ASP A 170 6.86 -22.24 1.35
C ASP A 170 8.05 -21.63 2.09
N PHE A 171 7.81 -21.08 3.27
CA PHE A 171 8.84 -20.39 4.06
C PHE A 171 9.41 -21.27 5.17
N GLY A 172 9.04 -22.56 5.20
CA GLY A 172 9.37 -23.48 6.28
C GLY A 172 8.61 -23.18 7.57
N ASN A 173 8.74 -24.07 8.54
CA ASN A 173 8.12 -23.97 9.86
C ASN A 173 9.11 -23.62 10.97
N GLU A 174 10.36 -23.33 10.61
CA GLU A 174 11.40 -22.95 11.55
C GLU A 174 11.30 -21.47 11.93
N LYS A 175 12.00 -21.12 13.02
CA LYS A 175 12.09 -19.76 13.55
C LYS A 175 12.42 -18.71 12.49
N PHE A 176 13.34 -19.01 11.58
CA PHE A 176 13.72 -18.12 10.48
C PHE A 176 12.99 -18.55 9.21
N PRO A 177 12.26 -17.65 8.52
CA PRO A 177 11.70 -17.97 7.22
C PRO A 177 12.82 -18.11 6.18
N GLU A 178 12.64 -19.02 5.24
CA GLU A 178 13.59 -19.28 4.15
C GLU A 178 12.91 -19.15 2.78
N SER A 179 13.71 -18.94 1.73
CA SER A 179 13.23 -18.85 0.35
C SER A 179 14.32 -19.27 -0.63
N GLU A 180 13.95 -20.04 -1.65
CA GLU A 180 14.81 -20.36 -2.81
C GLU A 180 14.80 -19.25 -3.88
N ARG A 181 13.88 -18.27 -3.77
CA ARG A 181 13.77 -17.15 -4.70
C ARG A 181 14.80 -16.07 -4.39
N ASP A 182 15.34 -15.48 -5.44
CA ASP A 182 16.15 -14.25 -5.38
C ASP A 182 15.33 -13.02 -4.93
N ASP A 183 16.04 -11.96 -4.55
CA ASP A 183 15.46 -10.73 -4.01
C ASP A 183 14.50 -10.04 -4.99
N GLU A 184 14.76 -10.12 -6.30
CA GLU A 184 13.90 -9.53 -7.33
C GLU A 184 12.53 -10.23 -7.38
N LYS A 185 12.53 -11.57 -7.41
CA LYS A 185 11.29 -12.35 -7.39
C LYS A 185 10.53 -12.22 -6.07
N LEU A 186 11.24 -12.07 -4.95
CA LEU A 186 10.62 -11.76 -3.66
C LEU A 186 9.97 -10.38 -3.66
N PHE A 187 10.63 -9.37 -4.20
CA PHE A 187 10.08 -8.01 -4.32
C PHE A 187 8.80 -8.01 -5.17
N VAL A 188 8.79 -8.68 -6.33
CA VAL A 188 7.60 -8.78 -7.19
C VAL A 188 6.46 -9.49 -6.45
N LEU A 189 6.74 -10.62 -5.80
CA LEU A 189 5.71 -11.33 -5.05
C LEU A 189 5.18 -10.49 -3.88
N ARG A 190 6.05 -9.76 -3.16
CA ARG A 190 5.64 -8.87 -2.08
C ARG A 190 4.61 -7.86 -2.57
N LYS A 191 4.87 -7.22 -3.72
CA LYS A 191 3.97 -6.24 -4.32
C LYS A 191 2.64 -6.84 -4.72
N GLN A 192 2.67 -8.01 -5.36
CA GLN A 192 1.44 -8.71 -5.75
C GLN A 192 0.60 -9.12 -4.55
N LEU A 193 1.24 -9.67 -3.52
CA LEU A 193 0.58 -10.13 -2.30
C LEU A 193 0.03 -8.96 -1.49
N TYR A 194 0.80 -7.88 -1.34
CA TYR A 194 0.35 -6.64 -0.71
C TYR A 194 -0.90 -6.10 -1.40
N TYR A 195 -0.88 -5.94 -2.73
CA TYR A 195 -2.02 -5.40 -3.46
C TYR A 195 -3.30 -6.21 -3.20
N GLN A 196 -3.21 -7.54 -3.33
CA GLN A 196 -4.35 -8.43 -3.09
C GLN A 196 -4.84 -8.43 -1.64
N LEU A 197 -3.94 -8.30 -0.68
CA LEU A 197 -4.29 -8.20 0.73
C LEU A 197 -4.93 -6.84 1.06
N ASN A 198 -4.38 -5.75 0.55
CA ASN A 198 -4.82 -4.39 0.84
C ASN A 198 -6.25 -4.15 0.31
N GLU A 199 -6.53 -4.58 -0.92
CA GLU A 199 -7.90 -4.60 -1.46
C GLU A 199 -8.83 -5.43 -0.54
N ARG A 200 -8.37 -6.60 -0.10
CA ARG A 200 -9.20 -7.56 0.64
C ARG A 200 -9.53 -7.15 2.07
N VAL A 201 -8.56 -6.65 2.84
CA VAL A 201 -8.79 -6.24 4.24
C VAL A 201 -9.71 -5.02 4.37
N SER A 202 -9.89 -4.28 3.27
CA SER A 202 -10.92 -3.24 3.16
C SER A 202 -12.33 -3.80 3.39
N PHE A 203 -12.59 -5.04 2.94
CA PHE A 203 -13.92 -5.66 2.96
C PHE A 203 -14.05 -6.87 3.89
N VAL A 204 -12.96 -7.61 4.11
CA VAL A 204 -12.94 -8.83 4.92
C VAL A 204 -12.36 -8.51 6.29
N LYS A 205 -13.14 -8.68 7.36
CA LYS A 205 -12.70 -8.44 8.74
C LYS A 205 -12.28 -9.75 9.42
N PRO A 206 -11.44 -9.70 10.46
CA PRO A 206 -11.13 -10.87 11.29
C PRO A 206 -12.40 -11.55 11.83
N GLU A 207 -12.45 -12.87 11.95
CA GLU A 207 -11.43 -13.87 11.55
C GLU A 207 -11.59 -14.32 10.09
N ASP A 208 -10.48 -14.50 9.37
CA ASP A 208 -10.47 -15.15 8.05
C ASP A 208 -9.16 -15.93 7.86
N LYS A 209 -9.28 -17.26 7.72
CA LYS A 209 -8.11 -18.15 7.66
C LYS A 209 -7.22 -17.94 6.43
N ILE A 210 -7.80 -17.51 5.30
CA ILE A 210 -7.03 -17.23 4.09
C ILE A 210 -6.26 -15.93 4.27
N VAL A 211 -6.92 -14.88 4.73
CA VAL A 211 -6.27 -13.59 5.01
C VAL A 211 -5.19 -13.76 6.07
N ALA A 212 -5.46 -14.51 7.14
CA ALA A 212 -4.48 -14.84 8.18
C ALA A 212 -3.22 -15.51 7.62
N GLN A 213 -3.39 -16.51 6.74
CA GLN A 213 -2.27 -17.21 6.10
C GLN A 213 -1.49 -16.29 5.15
N LEU A 214 -2.18 -15.48 4.34
CA LEU A 214 -1.54 -14.56 3.40
C LEU A 214 -0.81 -13.41 4.11
N LEU A 215 -1.34 -12.89 5.22
CA LEU A 215 -0.65 -11.91 6.07
C LEU A 215 0.61 -12.51 6.68
N PHE A 216 0.53 -13.75 7.18
CA PHE A 216 1.71 -14.45 7.67
C PHE A 216 2.77 -14.60 6.57
N ASP A 217 2.35 -14.96 5.36
CA ASP A 217 3.24 -15.09 4.21
C ASP A 217 3.88 -13.75 3.81
N LEU A 218 3.12 -12.65 3.84
CA LEU A 218 3.65 -11.31 3.58
C LEU A 218 4.66 -10.89 4.66
N GLY A 219 4.40 -11.20 5.93
CA GLY A 219 5.35 -11.00 7.03
C GLY A 219 6.67 -11.76 6.81
N ASN A 220 6.62 -12.98 6.27
CA ASN A 220 7.81 -13.76 5.91
C ASN A 220 8.61 -13.10 4.80
N ILE A 221 7.93 -12.58 3.77
CA ILE A 221 8.59 -11.88 2.66
C ILE A 221 9.24 -10.59 3.15
N SER A 222 8.53 -9.77 3.93
CA SER A 222 9.10 -8.55 4.52
C SER A 222 10.30 -8.86 5.44
N TYR A 223 10.26 -9.98 6.18
CA TYR A 223 11.40 -10.44 6.97
C TYR A 223 12.62 -10.68 6.08
N LEU A 224 12.47 -11.48 5.02
CA LEU A 224 13.54 -11.83 4.10
C LEU A 224 14.12 -10.60 3.39
N MET A 225 13.27 -9.61 3.14
CA MET A 225 13.66 -8.32 2.55
C MET A 225 14.24 -7.33 3.57
N ARG A 226 14.42 -7.74 4.83
CA ARG A 226 14.99 -6.93 5.92
C ARG A 226 14.13 -5.74 6.34
N GLU A 227 12.84 -5.74 6.01
CA GLU A 227 11.87 -4.75 6.46
C GLU A 227 11.25 -5.18 7.79
N LYS A 228 11.98 -4.94 8.88
CA LYS A 228 11.64 -5.42 10.22
C LYS A 228 10.29 -4.91 10.72
N GLU A 229 10.03 -3.61 10.53
CA GLU A 229 8.81 -2.95 10.99
C GLU A 229 7.60 -3.51 10.24
N GLU A 230 7.68 -3.61 8.91
CA GLU A 230 6.62 -4.19 8.08
C GLU A 230 6.35 -5.65 8.43
N ALA A 231 7.39 -6.46 8.59
CA ALA A 231 7.27 -7.87 8.95
C ALA A 231 6.57 -8.03 10.30
N THR A 232 7.00 -7.26 11.30
CA THR A 232 6.44 -7.30 12.65
C THR A 232 4.96 -6.93 12.64
N GLU A 233 4.59 -5.86 11.95
CA GLU A 233 3.21 -5.39 11.92
C GLU A 233 2.30 -6.36 11.16
N THR A 234 2.76 -6.87 10.02
CA THR A 234 2.00 -7.83 9.23
C THR A 234 1.81 -9.16 9.97
N TYR A 235 2.78 -9.63 10.75
CA TYR A 235 2.62 -10.79 11.63
C TYR A 235 1.57 -10.57 12.73
N LYS A 236 1.49 -9.37 13.32
CA LYS A 236 0.43 -9.06 14.29
C LYS A 236 -0.94 -9.08 13.63
N MET A 237 -1.06 -8.53 12.43
CA MET A 237 -2.30 -8.61 11.65
C MET A 237 -2.65 -10.08 11.36
N ALA A 238 -1.68 -10.91 10.97
CA ALA A 238 -1.91 -12.34 10.76
C ALA A 238 -2.49 -13.01 12.01
N LYS A 239 -1.96 -12.66 13.20
CA LYS A 239 -2.47 -13.12 14.50
C LYS A 239 -3.92 -12.69 14.72
N GLU A 240 -4.23 -11.42 14.46
CA GLU A 240 -5.57 -10.84 14.61
C GLU A 240 -6.59 -11.54 13.70
N TYR A 241 -6.22 -11.86 12.46
CA TYR A 241 -7.06 -12.62 11.53
C TYR A 241 -7.20 -14.11 11.87
N GLY A 242 -6.47 -14.60 12.88
CA GLY A 242 -6.60 -15.96 13.41
C GLY A 242 -5.46 -16.92 13.06
N PHE A 243 -4.30 -16.43 12.62
CA PHE A 243 -3.13 -17.30 12.45
C PHE A 243 -2.54 -17.67 13.82
N ASN A 244 -2.62 -18.94 14.20
CA ASN A 244 -2.31 -19.41 15.55
C ASN A 244 -1.24 -20.51 15.62
N LYS A 245 -0.47 -20.73 14.54
CA LYS A 245 0.62 -21.72 14.55
C LYS A 245 1.80 -21.23 15.40
N PRO A 246 2.49 -22.09 16.16
CA PRO A 246 3.60 -21.70 17.04
C PRO A 246 4.71 -20.89 16.36
N VAL A 247 5.02 -21.20 15.10
CA VAL A 247 6.05 -20.50 14.30
C VAL A 247 5.84 -18.98 14.23
N LEU A 248 4.60 -18.49 14.33
CA LEU A 248 4.32 -17.06 14.35
C LEU A 248 4.92 -16.38 15.59
N GLU A 249 4.78 -16.98 16.77
CA GLU A 249 5.32 -16.42 18.01
C GLU A 249 6.85 -16.42 17.99
N GLU A 250 7.46 -17.47 17.43
CA GLU A 250 8.91 -17.55 17.25
C GLU A 250 9.45 -16.45 16.33
N ARG A 251 8.73 -16.15 15.25
CA ARG A 251 9.08 -15.09 14.28
C ARG A 251 8.85 -13.69 14.85
N LEU A 252 7.77 -13.47 15.61
CA LEU A 252 7.55 -12.22 16.35
C LEU A 252 8.65 -11.98 17.41
N ALA A 253 9.14 -13.04 18.05
CA ALA A 253 10.23 -12.95 19.02
C ALA A 253 11.59 -12.54 18.42
N LEU A 254 11.79 -12.68 17.11
CA LEU A 254 13.02 -12.19 16.43
C LEU A 254 13.14 -10.66 16.47
N TYR A 255 12.02 -9.97 16.62
CA TYR A 255 11.95 -8.52 16.53
C TYR A 255 11.67 -7.83 17.85
N THR A 256 11.22 -8.59 18.84
CA THR A 256 11.21 -8.16 20.23
C THR A 256 12.65 -7.93 20.66
N PRO A 257 13.04 -6.71 21.10
CA PRO A 257 14.37 -6.54 21.66
C PRO A 257 14.54 -7.55 22.79
N PRO A 258 15.71 -8.22 22.94
CA PRO A 258 15.95 -9.07 24.08
C PRO A 258 15.62 -8.26 25.33
N VAL A 259 14.98 -8.88 26.34
CA VAL A 259 14.62 -8.20 27.59
C VAL A 259 15.84 -7.40 28.06
N ILE A 260 15.79 -6.08 27.87
CA ILE A 260 16.94 -5.21 28.08
C ILE A 260 17.07 -5.09 29.59
N ASP A 261 18.02 -5.83 30.17
CA ASP A 261 18.41 -5.67 31.57
C ASP A 261 18.70 -4.18 31.87
N HIS A 262 18.37 -3.76 33.07
CA HIS A 262 18.41 -2.37 33.55
C HIS A 262 19.73 -1.64 33.23
N VAL A 263 20.83 -2.39 33.14
CA VAL A 263 22.18 -1.92 32.80
C VAL A 263 22.24 -1.37 31.36
N GLN A 264 21.67 -2.07 30.38
CA GLN A 264 21.67 -1.62 28.97
C GLN A 264 20.71 -0.45 28.74
N LYS A 265 19.59 -0.37 29.49
CA LYS A 265 18.68 0.80 29.46
C LYS A 265 19.40 2.09 29.88
N LYS A 266 20.29 2.01 30.88
CA LYS A 266 21.10 3.16 31.33
C LYS A 266 22.09 3.59 30.25
N ALA A 267 22.78 2.63 29.61
CA ALA A 267 23.70 2.91 28.51
C ALA A 267 23.00 3.55 27.30
N ILE A 268 21.82 3.05 26.91
CA ILE A 268 21.02 3.65 25.81
C ILE A 268 20.55 5.07 26.15
N LYS A 269 20.20 5.34 27.41
CA LYS A 269 19.81 6.67 27.87
C LYS A 269 20.99 7.65 27.83
N GLU A 270 22.18 7.20 28.22
CA GLU A 270 23.42 7.99 28.14
C GLU A 270 23.82 8.25 26.68
N ILE A 271 23.74 7.25 25.79
CA ILE A 271 23.99 7.40 24.35
C ILE A 271 23.00 8.39 23.72
N LYS A 272 21.69 8.28 24.03
CA LYS A 272 20.66 9.24 23.55
C LYS A 272 20.91 10.66 24.04
N PHE A 273 21.40 10.82 25.27
CA PHE A 273 21.75 12.14 25.81
C PHE A 273 22.94 12.74 25.07
N GLN A 274 23.97 11.95 24.77
CA GLN A 274 25.12 12.39 23.97
C GLN A 274 24.71 12.74 22.52
N THR A 275 23.88 11.94 21.87
CA THR A 275 23.38 12.27 20.51
C THR A 275 22.51 13.52 20.49
N LYS A 276 21.72 13.76 21.54
CA LYS A 276 20.93 15.01 21.68
C LYS A 276 21.83 16.23 21.88
N ALA A 277 22.94 16.09 22.61
CA ALA A 277 23.94 17.14 22.76
C ALA A 277 24.62 17.46 21.42
N ILE A 278 25.01 16.43 20.65
CA ILE A 278 25.61 16.56 19.31
C ILE A 278 24.66 17.30 18.34
N ARG A 279 23.39 16.86 18.25
CA ARG A 279 22.36 17.55 17.44
C ARG A 279 22.14 19.00 17.83
N ARG A 280 22.27 19.35 19.12
CA ARG A 280 22.14 20.73 19.59
C ARG A 280 23.30 21.60 19.10
N THR A 281 24.52 21.08 19.10
CA THR A 281 25.69 21.75 18.51
C THR A 281 25.52 21.96 17.01
N GLU A 282 25.07 20.95 16.27
CA GLU A 282 24.79 21.06 14.83
C GLU A 282 23.71 22.11 14.53
N LEU A 283 22.65 22.17 15.34
CA LEU A 283 21.60 23.19 15.24
C LEU A 283 22.13 24.61 15.49
N ILE A 284 23.02 24.78 16.48
CA ILE A 284 23.68 26.06 16.77
C ILE A 284 24.58 26.48 15.60
N SER A 285 25.38 25.56 15.06
CA SER A 285 26.22 25.80 13.88
C SER A 285 25.39 26.21 12.66
N PHE A 286 24.23 25.58 12.46
CA PHE A 286 23.29 25.92 11.39
C PHE A 286 22.69 27.33 11.57
N CYS A 287 22.26 27.69 12.79
CA CYS A 287 21.75 29.03 13.08
C CYS A 287 22.80 30.12 12.86
N ILE A 288 24.06 29.86 13.25
CA ILE A 288 25.18 30.79 13.01
C ILE A 288 25.42 30.98 11.51
N ALA A 289 25.38 29.91 10.72
CA ALA A 289 25.53 29.99 9.26
C ALA A 289 24.42 30.84 8.61
N ILE A 290 23.17 30.70 9.05
CA ILE A 290 22.05 31.54 8.58
C ILE A 290 22.28 33.01 8.96
N ALA A 291 22.74 33.29 10.18
CA ALA A 291 23.02 34.64 10.63
C ALA A 291 24.11 35.33 9.78
N TYR A 292 25.19 34.61 9.43
CA TYR A 292 26.23 35.13 8.53
C TYR A 292 25.68 35.42 7.12
N LEU A 293 24.81 34.55 6.60
CA LEU A 293 24.16 34.75 5.30
C LEU A 293 23.29 36.01 5.31
N LEU A 294 22.45 36.20 6.33
CA LEU A 294 21.62 37.38 6.49
C LEU A 294 22.47 38.65 6.64
N PHE A 295 23.53 38.61 7.44
CA PHE A 295 24.44 39.73 7.64
C PHE A 295 25.16 40.12 6.35
N SER A 296 25.60 39.14 5.55
CA SER A 296 26.20 39.39 4.23
C SER A 296 25.22 40.06 3.27
N GLY A 297 23.93 39.65 3.30
CA GLY A 297 22.86 40.28 2.52
C GLY A 297 22.61 41.74 2.94
N VAL A 298 22.66 42.03 4.25
CA VAL A 298 22.53 43.40 4.76
C VAL A 298 23.71 44.28 4.35
N ILE A 299 24.95 43.78 4.38
CA ILE A 299 26.12 44.51 3.88
C ILE A 299 25.93 44.85 2.40
N VAL A 300 25.57 43.88 1.56
CA VAL A 300 25.33 44.12 0.13
C VAL A 300 24.20 45.15 -0.07
N PHE A 301 23.13 45.06 0.70
CA PHE A 301 21.99 46.00 0.62
C PHE A 301 22.33 47.43 1.06
N VAL A 302 23.14 47.59 2.11
CA VAL A 302 23.56 48.90 2.64
C VAL A 302 24.58 49.56 1.72
N PHE A 303 25.51 48.80 1.15
CA PHE A 303 26.60 49.32 0.33
C PHE A 303 26.28 49.41 -1.18
N ARG A 304 25.15 48.85 -1.65
CA ARG A 304 24.74 48.95 -3.08
C ARG A 304 24.53 50.37 -3.60
N LYS A 305 24.23 51.34 -2.71
CA LYS A 305 24.02 52.75 -3.07
C LYS A 305 25.31 53.59 -3.16
N LYS A 306 26.49 52.98 -2.96
CA LYS A 306 27.79 53.67 -3.11
C LYS A 306 28.59 53.22 -4.34
N ILE A 307 28.05 52.32 -5.16
CA ILE A 307 28.77 51.69 -6.29
C ILE A 307 28.04 51.88 -7.63
N PHE A 308 26.88 52.55 -7.64
CA PHE A 308 26.22 53.04 -8.86
C PHE A 308 25.91 54.52 -8.70
#